data_AF-A0A963EHP9-F1
#
_entry.id   AF-A0A963EHP9-F1
#
_cell.length_a   1.000
_cell.length_b   1.000
_cell.length_c   1.000
_cell.angle_alpha   90.00
_cell.angle_beta   90.00
_cell.angle_gamma   90.00
#
_symmetry.space_group_name_H-M   'P 1'
#
loop_
_entity.id
_entity.type
_entity.pdbx_description
1 polymer ?
#
loop_
_entity_poly.entity_id
_entity_poly.type
_entity_poly.pdbx_seq_one_letter_code
_entity_poly.pdbx_strand_id
1 'polypeptide(L)'
;RERLAACRKGVRIINCARGGLVDEEALAELIIEGHIAGAALDVFASEPARSSPLFELEQVIVTPHLGASTAEAQEKVALQVAEQMSDYLVNGAIVNALNMPSVSAEEAPRLKPYMRLAEQLGSFAGQLTETGLKSVTIS
;
A
#
# COMPACT_ATOMS: atom_id res chain seq x y z
N ARG A 1 -20.09 4.79 -0.05
CA ARG A 1 -21.03 5.66 0.70
C ARG A 1 -21.34 5.26 2.17
N GLU A 2 -21.89 4.08 2.47
CA GLU A 2 -22.42 3.72 3.82
C GLU A 2 -21.46 4.02 4.99
N ARG A 3 -20.20 3.57 4.89
CA ARG A 3 -19.19 3.79 5.93
C ARG A 3 -18.87 5.28 6.16
N LEU A 4 -18.91 6.09 5.10
CA LEU A 4 -18.69 7.54 5.19
C LEU A 4 -19.86 8.23 5.90
N ALA A 5 -21.09 7.78 5.65
CA ALA A 5 -22.29 8.31 6.30
C ALA A 5 -22.42 7.90 7.78
N ALA A 6 -21.78 6.79 8.18
CA ALA A 6 -21.70 6.36 9.57
C ALA A 6 -20.68 7.18 10.40
N CYS A 7 -19.87 8.03 9.76
CA CYS A 7 -18.94 8.90 10.46
C CYS A 7 -19.68 9.99 11.25
N ARG A 8 -18.95 10.64 12.16
CA ARG A 8 -19.48 11.79 12.89
C ARG A 8 -19.68 12.96 11.90
N LYS A 9 -20.81 13.66 12.01
CA LYS A 9 -21.06 14.89 11.24
C LYS A 9 -19.93 15.90 11.50
N GLY A 10 -19.41 16.51 10.44
CA GLY A 10 -18.30 17.47 10.48
C GLY A 10 -16.91 16.85 10.53
N VAL A 11 -16.78 15.52 10.34
CA VAL A 11 -15.47 14.86 10.22
C VAL A 11 -14.70 15.37 9.01
N ARG A 12 -13.37 15.22 9.03
CA ARG A 12 -12.48 15.42 7.88
C ARG A 12 -11.82 14.10 7.51
N ILE A 13 -11.72 13.81 6.21
CA ILE A 13 -11.17 12.55 5.69
C ILE A 13 -9.83 12.82 5.02
N ILE A 14 -8.81 12.00 5.31
CA ILE A 14 -7.49 12.10 4.66
C ILE A 14 -7.13 10.75 4.06
N ASN A 15 -6.79 10.72 2.76
CA ASN A 15 -6.29 9.52 2.10
C ASN A 15 -5.01 9.82 1.30
N CYS A 16 -3.87 9.40 1.86
CA CYS A 16 -2.57 9.39 1.19
C CYS A 16 -2.01 7.96 1.09
N ALA A 17 -2.87 6.94 1.18
CA ALA A 17 -2.45 5.54 1.28
C ALA A 17 -2.57 4.82 -0.06
N ARG A 18 -3.80 4.58 -0.54
CA ARG A 18 -4.07 3.97 -1.85
C ARG A 18 -5.34 4.54 -2.47
N GLY A 19 -5.31 4.68 -3.79
CA GLY A 19 -6.49 4.97 -4.60
C GLY A 19 -7.59 3.93 -4.38
N GLY A 20 -8.85 4.37 -4.40
CA GLY A 20 -10.02 3.49 -4.27
C GLY A 20 -10.33 2.99 -2.86
N LEU A 21 -9.55 3.35 -1.83
CA LEU A 21 -9.93 3.10 -0.43
C LEU A 21 -11.15 3.89 0.00
N VAL A 22 -11.31 5.07 -0.58
CA VAL A 22 -12.47 5.95 -0.39
C VAL A 22 -13.19 6.07 -1.72
N ASP A 23 -14.51 5.93 -1.66
CA ASP A 23 -15.43 6.17 -2.76
C ASP A 23 -15.53 7.69 -3.00
N GLU A 24 -14.87 8.17 -4.05
CA GLU A 24 -14.67 9.61 -4.34
C GLU A 24 -15.99 10.33 -4.65
N GLU A 25 -16.91 9.67 -5.37
CA GLU A 25 -18.26 10.19 -5.65
C GLU A 25 -19.04 10.37 -4.36
N ALA A 26 -19.11 9.32 -3.53
CA ALA A 26 -19.82 9.39 -2.27
C ALA A 26 -19.20 10.40 -1.29
N LEU A 27 -17.89 10.59 -1.34
CA LEU A 27 -17.20 11.61 -0.55
C LEU A 27 -17.60 13.01 -1.01
N ALA A 28 -17.61 13.27 -2.32
CA ALA A 28 -18.03 14.56 -2.87
C ALA A 28 -19.47 14.90 -2.49
N GLU A 29 -20.39 13.94 -2.65
CA GLU A 29 -21.80 14.10 -2.26
C GLU A 29 -21.94 14.47 -0.77
N LEU A 30 -21.25 13.76 0.12
CA LEU A 30 -21.35 13.99 1.57
C LEU A 30 -20.69 15.30 2.03
N ILE A 31 -19.73 15.82 1.26
CA ILE A 31 -19.17 17.16 1.47
C ILE A 31 -20.18 18.23 1.05
N ILE A 32 -20.80 18.08 -0.12
CA ILE A 32 -21.84 18.99 -0.63
C ILE A 32 -23.05 19.02 0.33
N GLU A 33 -23.46 17.86 0.85
CA GLU A 33 -24.54 17.73 1.85
C GLU A 33 -24.16 18.31 3.23
N GLY A 34 -22.90 18.68 3.45
CA GLY A 34 -22.40 19.21 4.72
C GLY A 34 -22.32 18.18 5.84
N HIS A 35 -22.33 16.87 5.51
CA HIS A 35 -22.07 15.82 6.48
C HIS A 35 -20.56 15.69 6.78
N ILE A 36 -19.72 15.82 5.76
CA ILE A 36 -18.25 15.84 5.87
C ILE A 36 -17.78 17.29 5.73
N ALA A 37 -16.93 17.75 6.65
CA ALA A 37 -16.47 19.15 6.67
C ALA A 37 -15.39 19.45 5.62
N GLY A 38 -14.75 18.42 5.08
CA GLY A 38 -13.71 18.53 4.05
C GLY A 38 -12.88 17.25 3.94
N ALA A 39 -11.97 17.23 2.97
CA ALA A 39 -11.08 16.09 2.75
C ALA A 39 -9.70 16.50 2.23
N ALA A 40 -8.72 15.61 2.35
CA ALA A 40 -7.43 15.74 1.69
C ALA A 40 -7.04 14.42 1.03
N LEU A 41 -6.79 14.43 -0.29
CA LEU A 41 -6.46 13.23 -1.05
C LEU A 41 -5.17 13.43 -1.84
N ASP A 42 -4.24 12.48 -1.71
CA ASP A 42 -3.04 12.41 -2.53
C ASP A 42 -3.12 11.31 -3.61
N VAL A 43 -4.08 10.40 -3.48
CA VAL A 43 -4.20 9.20 -4.32
C VAL A 43 -5.63 9.01 -4.80
N PHE A 44 -5.80 8.53 -6.02
CA PHE A 44 -7.09 8.42 -6.70
C PHE A 44 -7.31 7.01 -7.26
N ALA A 45 -8.57 6.58 -7.38
CA ALA A 45 -8.90 5.26 -7.90
C ALA A 45 -8.35 5.02 -9.32
N SER A 46 -8.31 6.07 -10.14
CA SER A 46 -7.70 6.06 -11.47
C SER A 46 -6.72 7.21 -11.60
N GLU A 47 -5.48 6.89 -11.97
CA GLU A 47 -4.39 7.86 -12.15
C GLU A 47 -3.79 7.77 -13.57
N PRO A 48 -3.45 8.91 -14.22
CA PRO A 48 -3.53 10.28 -13.71
C PRO A 48 -4.96 10.78 -13.53
N ALA A 49 -5.25 11.37 -12.37
CA ALA A 49 -6.57 11.90 -12.03
C ALA A 49 -6.81 13.22 -12.77
N ARG A 50 -7.31 13.12 -14.01
CA ARG A 50 -7.59 14.28 -14.87
C ARG A 50 -8.97 14.91 -14.63
N SER A 51 -9.87 14.14 -14.03
CA SER A 51 -11.23 14.55 -13.72
C SER A 51 -11.65 13.86 -12.43
N SER A 52 -12.08 14.61 -11.43
CA SER A 52 -12.68 14.10 -10.20
C SER A 52 -13.70 15.12 -9.70
N PRO A 53 -14.87 14.70 -9.21
CA PRO A 53 -15.85 15.62 -8.61
C PRO A 53 -15.28 16.38 -7.40
N LEU A 54 -14.18 15.88 -6.82
CA LEU A 54 -13.50 16.48 -5.67
C LEU A 54 -12.70 17.74 -6.03
N PHE A 55 -12.37 17.97 -7.31
CA PHE A 55 -11.53 19.10 -7.74
C PHE A 55 -12.23 20.46 -7.67
N GLU A 56 -13.56 20.46 -7.75
CA GLU A 56 -14.38 21.67 -7.74
C GLU A 56 -14.79 22.09 -6.31
N LEU A 57 -14.39 21.33 -5.28
CA LEU A 57 -14.80 21.54 -3.90
C LEU A 57 -13.72 22.28 -3.11
N GLU A 58 -13.99 23.52 -2.68
CA GLU A 58 -13.06 24.33 -1.88
C GLU A 58 -12.67 23.69 -0.53
N GLN A 59 -13.51 22.78 -0.01
CA GLN A 59 -13.26 22.03 1.22
C GLN A 59 -12.29 20.86 1.02
N VAL A 60 -11.84 20.61 -0.21
CA VAL A 60 -10.99 19.47 -0.57
C VAL A 60 -9.61 19.94 -1.01
N ILE A 61 -8.59 19.40 -0.35
CA ILE A 61 -7.19 19.55 -0.76
C ILE A 61 -6.81 18.33 -1.58
N VAL A 62 -6.24 18.54 -2.76
CA VAL A 62 -5.71 17.44 -3.58
C VAL A 62 -4.25 17.67 -3.92
N THR A 63 -3.48 16.59 -3.88
CA THR A 63 -2.09 16.56 -4.37
C THR A 63 -1.92 15.40 -5.35
N PRO A 64 -1.11 15.55 -6.42
CA PRO A 64 -0.98 14.55 -7.47
C PRO A 64 0.03 13.45 -7.10
N HIS A 65 -0.31 12.58 -6.14
CA HIS A 65 0.49 11.43 -5.72
C HIS A 65 1.93 11.81 -5.33
N LEU A 66 2.04 12.73 -4.38
CA LEU A 66 3.29 13.32 -3.93
C LEU A 66 3.81 12.74 -2.61
N GLY A 67 3.14 11.75 -2.02
CA GLY A 67 3.50 11.19 -0.71
C GLY A 67 4.94 10.71 -0.57
N ALA A 68 5.58 10.31 -1.67
CA ALA A 68 7.00 9.91 -1.74
C ALA A 68 7.86 10.84 -2.62
N SER A 69 7.32 11.97 -3.05
CA SER A 69 7.97 12.91 -3.97
C SER A 69 8.81 13.96 -3.23
N THR A 70 9.70 13.49 -2.34
CA THR A 70 10.67 14.34 -1.62
C THR A 70 12.10 13.94 -1.97
N ALA A 71 13.05 14.88 -1.86
CA ALA A 71 14.45 14.62 -2.20
C ALA A 71 15.04 13.50 -1.33
N GLU A 72 14.72 13.51 -0.03
CA GLU A 72 15.18 12.53 0.94
C GLU A 72 14.61 11.13 0.67
N ALA A 73 13.34 11.04 0.25
CA ALA A 73 12.72 9.77 -0.12
C ALA A 73 13.36 9.19 -1.38
N GLN A 74 13.60 10.03 -2.40
CA GLN A 74 14.24 9.61 -3.65
C GLN A 74 15.69 9.19 -3.42
N GLU A 75 16.46 9.92 -2.60
CA GLU A 75 17.82 9.54 -2.22
C GLU A 75 17.85 8.17 -1.52
N LYS A 76 16.98 7.97 -0.54
CA LYS A 76 16.89 6.70 0.19
C LYS A 76 16.53 5.53 -0.72
N VAL A 77 15.57 5.71 -1.61
CA VAL A 77 15.19 4.69 -2.60
C VAL A 77 16.36 4.39 -3.55
N ALA A 78 17.05 5.42 -4.03
CA ALA A 78 18.20 5.25 -4.92
C ALA A 78 19.33 4.44 -4.26
N LEU A 79 19.68 4.77 -3.01
CA LEU A 79 20.67 4.03 -2.23
C LEU A 79 20.25 2.56 -2.03
N GLN A 80 19.00 2.34 -1.61
CA GLN A 80 18.48 0.97 -1.38
C GLN A 80 18.52 0.12 -2.66
N VAL A 81 18.14 0.68 -3.80
CA VAL A 81 18.19 -0.03 -5.09
C VAL A 81 19.64 -0.30 -5.49
N ALA A 82 20.54 0.67 -5.32
CA ALA A 82 21.96 0.50 -5.63
C ALA A 82 22.61 -0.61 -4.78
N GLU A 83 22.34 -0.64 -3.48
CA GLU A 83 22.80 -1.69 -2.56
C GLU A 83 22.25 -3.06 -2.96
N GLN A 84 20.94 -3.18 -3.22
CA GLN A 84 20.32 -4.45 -3.66
C GLN A 84 20.92 -4.97 -4.97
N MET A 85 21.20 -4.07 -5.92
CA MET A 85 21.86 -4.44 -7.18
C MET A 85 23.31 -4.90 -6.96
N SER A 86 24.06 -4.20 -6.10
CA SER A 86 25.44 -4.58 -5.75
C SER A 86 25.50 -5.94 -5.06
N ASP A 87 24.64 -6.16 -4.06
CA ASP A 87 24.57 -7.42 -3.30
C ASP A 87 24.26 -8.62 -4.21
N TYR A 88 23.34 -8.44 -5.16
CA TYR A 88 23.03 -9.46 -6.14
C TYR A 88 24.23 -9.73 -7.07
N LEU A 89 24.85 -8.69 -7.63
CA LEU A 89 25.91 -8.86 -8.63
C LEU A 89 27.22 -9.40 -8.04
N VAL A 90 27.54 -9.05 -6.78
CA VAL A 90 28.78 -9.46 -6.13
C VAL A 90 28.62 -10.79 -5.39
N ASN A 91 27.53 -10.95 -4.64
CA ASN A 91 27.37 -12.06 -3.70
C ASN A 91 26.23 -13.03 -4.08
N GLY A 92 25.44 -12.72 -5.11
CA GLY A 92 24.24 -13.49 -5.45
C GLY A 92 23.14 -13.39 -4.40
N ALA A 93 23.21 -12.41 -3.49
CA ALA A 93 22.22 -12.21 -2.45
C ALA A 93 21.00 -11.48 -3.02
N ILE A 94 19.82 -12.04 -2.80
CA ILE A 94 18.55 -11.46 -3.23
C ILE A 94 17.83 -10.97 -1.98
N VAL A 95 17.52 -9.68 -1.92
CA VAL A 95 16.82 -9.05 -0.80
C VAL A 95 15.69 -8.18 -1.36
N ASN A 96 14.51 -8.29 -0.74
CA ASN A 96 13.29 -7.54 -1.11
C ASN A 96 12.84 -7.73 -2.57
N ALA A 97 13.20 -8.84 -3.21
CA ALA A 97 12.71 -9.14 -4.55
C ALA A 97 11.20 -9.41 -4.53
N LEU A 98 10.48 -8.74 -5.44
CA LEU A 98 9.03 -8.85 -5.52
C LEU A 98 8.56 -10.21 -6.06
N ASN A 99 9.41 -10.87 -6.85
CA ASN A 99 9.09 -12.09 -7.58
C ASN A 99 9.92 -13.29 -7.14
N MET A 100 10.86 -13.12 -6.21
CA MET A 100 11.70 -14.19 -5.70
C MET A 100 11.94 -14.05 -4.20
N PRO A 101 11.98 -15.16 -3.47
CA PRO A 101 12.29 -15.13 -2.06
C PRO A 101 13.74 -14.70 -1.80
N SER A 102 13.96 -14.07 -0.64
CA SER A 102 15.29 -13.64 -0.21
C SER A 102 16.15 -14.84 0.21
N VAL A 103 16.74 -15.52 -0.77
CA VAL A 103 17.62 -16.68 -0.57
C VAL A 103 18.89 -16.48 -1.39
N SER A 104 20.01 -17.03 -0.91
CA SER A 104 21.24 -17.04 -1.68
C SER A 104 21.08 -17.88 -2.95
N ALA A 105 21.84 -17.55 -4.00
CA ALA A 105 21.81 -18.30 -5.27
C ALA A 105 22.16 -19.80 -5.09
N GLU A 106 22.99 -20.13 -4.09
CA GLU A 106 23.39 -21.50 -3.77
C GLU A 106 22.26 -22.30 -3.10
N GLU A 107 21.48 -21.65 -2.23
CA GLU A 107 20.41 -22.31 -1.47
C GLU A 107 19.09 -22.39 -2.24
N ALA A 108 18.86 -21.50 -3.21
CA ALA A 108 17.60 -21.39 -3.94
C ALA A 108 17.10 -22.72 -4.55
N PRO A 109 17.91 -23.54 -5.24
CA PRO A 109 17.44 -24.81 -5.80
C PRO A 109 17.03 -25.83 -4.73
N ARG A 110 17.75 -25.85 -3.60
CA ARG A 110 17.50 -26.77 -2.48
C ARG A 110 16.24 -26.37 -1.71
N LEU A 111 16.02 -25.08 -1.51
CA LEU A 111 14.90 -24.56 -0.73
C LEU A 111 13.59 -24.53 -1.52
N LYS A 112 13.64 -24.39 -2.85
CA LYS A 112 12.46 -24.25 -3.73
C LYS A 112 11.25 -25.17 -3.40
N PRO A 113 11.39 -26.49 -3.22
CA PRO A 113 10.24 -27.34 -2.87
C PRO A 113 9.67 -27.05 -1.48
N TYR A 114 10.53 -26.72 -0.50
CA TYR A 114 10.10 -26.38 0.86
C TYR A 114 9.42 -25.01 0.92
N MET A 115 9.86 -24.05 0.11
CA MET A 115 9.23 -22.74 0.02
C MET A 115 7.78 -22.83 -0.44
N ARG A 116 7.52 -23.65 -1.47
CA ARG A 116 6.16 -23.90 -1.96
C ARG A 116 5.29 -24.56 -0.88
N LEU A 117 5.83 -25.53 -0.15
CA LEU A 117 5.12 -26.16 0.95
C LEU A 117 4.79 -25.16 2.07
N ALA A 118 5.76 -24.34 2.47
CA ALA A 118 5.58 -23.32 3.50
C ALA A 118 4.50 -22.30 3.12
N GLU A 119 4.46 -21.87 1.85
CA GLU A 119 3.43 -20.97 1.33
C GLU A 119 2.03 -21.61 1.42
N GLN A 120 1.89 -22.88 1.04
CA GLN A 120 0.63 -23.62 1.13
C GLN A 120 0.17 -23.80 2.58
N LEU A 121 1.08 -24.16 3.48
CA LEU A 121 0.78 -24.30 4.91
C LEU A 121 0.40 -22.96 5.54
N GLY A 122 1.10 -21.88 5.20
CA GLY A 122 0.79 -20.53 5.67
C GLY A 122 -0.56 -20.04 5.17
N SER A 123 -0.88 -20.27 3.89
CA SER A 123 -2.19 -19.94 3.31
C SER A 123 -3.33 -20.70 3.97
N PHE A 124 -3.12 -22.00 4.23
CA PHE A 124 -4.09 -22.83 4.93
C PHE A 124 -4.29 -22.36 6.39
N ALA A 125 -3.21 -22.16 7.13
CA ALA A 125 -3.27 -21.70 8.52
C ALA A 125 -3.93 -20.32 8.63
N GLY A 126 -3.61 -19.38 7.74
CA GLY A 126 -4.19 -18.04 7.71
C GLY A 126 -5.71 -18.03 7.49
N GLN A 127 -6.23 -18.97 6.72
CA GLN A 127 -7.67 -19.13 6.50
C GLN A 127 -8.39 -19.76 7.70
N LEU A 128 -7.69 -20.59 8.50
CA LEU A 128 -8.25 -21.18 9.71
C LEU A 128 -8.22 -20.24 10.92
N THR A 129 -7.34 -19.24 10.91
CA THR A 129 -7.24 -18.28 12.01
C THR A 129 -8.28 -17.17 11.92
N GLU A 130 -9.13 -17.07 12.94
CA GLU A 130 -10.16 -16.05 13.07
C GLU A 130 -9.65 -14.72 13.68
N THR A 131 -8.42 -14.72 14.21
CA THR A 131 -7.79 -13.57 14.86
C THR A 131 -6.36 -13.39 14.37
N GLY A 132 -5.80 -12.19 14.59
CA GLY A 132 -4.44 -11.88 14.17
C GLY A 132 -3.40 -12.81 14.79
N LEU A 133 -2.59 -13.44 13.96
CA LEU A 133 -1.44 -14.26 14.37
C LEU A 133 -0.42 -13.40 15.14
N LYS A 134 -0.03 -13.86 16.33
CA LYS A 134 0.99 -13.17 17.17
C LYS A 134 2.40 -13.67 16.89
N SER A 135 2.55 -14.93 16.51
CA SER A 135 3.83 -15.55 16.18
C SER A 135 3.61 -16.75 15.26
N VAL A 136 4.62 -17.08 14.47
CA VAL A 136 4.70 -18.30 13.67
C VAL A 136 6.02 -18.98 14.01
N THR A 137 5.98 -20.27 14.33
CA THR A 137 7.16 -21.08 14.62
C THR A 137 7.29 -22.15 13.54
N ILE A 138 8.44 -22.20 12.88
CA ILE A 138 8.80 -23.21 11.90
C ILE A 138 10.01 -23.93 12.48
N SER A 139 9.89 -25.24 12.71
CA SER A 139 10.89 -26.09 13.35
C SER A 139 11.14 -27.36 12.55
#